data_AF-A0A364K2N9-F1
#
_entry.id   AF-A0A364K2N9-F1
#
_cell.length_a   1.000
_cell.length_b   1.000
_cell.length_c   1.000
_cell.angle_alpha   90.00
_cell.angle_beta   90.00
_cell.angle_gamma   90.00
#
_symmetry.space_group_name_H-M   'P 1'
#
loop_
_entity.id
_entity.type
_entity.pdbx_description
1 polymer ?
#
loop_
_entity_poly.entity_id
_entity_poly.type
_entity_poly.pdbx_seq_one_letter_code
_entity_poly.pdbx_strand_id
1 'polypeptide(L)'
;MAWLTVKEALDLLKSEGVSVSDHMIRRWLREGKLKGKRPKNRKEGWRVDQKHLIQFIQSKKSQDSQTSTIHIYEAYEVLKKERDTLLAENEQLKAELEYLRKELSDKGINKIKKQEPEIDDHYLFDLSLLYAKSEDHGGVPVEIMQDEGDEEEFDEAPLVEKEKISREKVMKIWQEQIKRLNDREEVLKRAKEVLFTTLFKEDDRYATIEQTEKGYYICPFRSPRGKYYGSALKLIETAIPVLIKYANIQYGRELERQKLGY
;
A
#
# COMPACT_ATOMS: atom_id res chain seq x y z
N MET A 1 -17.79 21.40 37.03
CA MET A 1 -17.01 20.83 35.90
C MET A 1 -17.28 19.33 35.88
N ALA A 2 -17.77 18.81 34.77
CA ALA A 2 -18.03 17.38 34.63
C ALA A 2 -16.70 16.63 34.39
N TRP A 3 -16.48 15.57 35.16
CA TRP A 3 -15.30 14.74 35.09
C TRP A 3 -15.69 13.41 34.45
N LEU A 4 -15.06 13.09 33.34
CA LEU A 4 -15.32 11.87 32.59
C LEU A 4 -14.33 10.79 32.96
N THR A 5 -14.76 9.54 32.89
CA THR A 5 -13.87 8.38 32.94
C THR A 5 -13.07 8.27 31.64
N VAL A 6 -11.98 7.50 31.66
CA VAL A 6 -11.17 7.26 30.45
C VAL A 6 -12.01 6.61 29.33
N LYS A 7 -12.95 5.73 29.68
CA LYS A 7 -13.83 5.07 28.70
C LYS A 7 -14.79 6.05 28.04
N GLU A 8 -15.47 6.88 28.82
CA GLU A 8 -16.35 7.93 28.27
C GLU A 8 -15.56 8.93 27.41
N ALA A 9 -14.33 9.27 27.82
CA ALA A 9 -13.45 10.10 27.01
C ALA A 9 -13.04 9.42 25.69
N LEU A 10 -12.82 8.10 25.71
CA LEU A 10 -12.53 7.30 24.51
C LEU A 10 -13.72 7.31 23.55
N ASP A 11 -14.93 7.12 24.07
CA ASP A 11 -16.15 7.07 23.25
C ASP A 11 -16.41 8.42 22.59
N LEU A 12 -16.21 9.53 23.30
CA LEU A 12 -16.27 10.88 22.73
C LEU A 12 -15.18 11.14 21.68
N LEU A 13 -13.96 10.66 21.89
CA LEU A 13 -12.88 10.79 20.90
C LEU A 13 -13.22 10.01 19.62
N LYS A 14 -13.77 8.80 19.76
CA LYS A 14 -14.20 7.97 18.64
C LYS A 14 -15.37 8.58 17.88
N SER A 15 -16.39 9.10 18.57
CA SER A 15 -17.54 9.75 17.92
C SER A 15 -17.12 10.97 17.10
N GLU A 16 -16.04 11.63 17.52
CA GLU A 16 -15.47 12.77 16.82
C GLU A 16 -14.44 12.36 15.74
N GLY A 17 -14.26 11.07 15.45
CA GLY A 17 -13.33 10.57 14.42
C GLY A 17 -11.86 10.56 14.84
N VAL A 18 -11.56 10.87 16.10
CA VAL A 18 -10.20 10.82 16.66
C VAL A 18 -9.99 9.40 17.22
N SER A 19 -9.56 8.49 16.36
CA SER A 19 -9.36 7.08 16.73
C SER A 19 -8.12 6.91 17.63
N VAL A 20 -8.37 6.60 18.91
CA VAL A 20 -7.36 6.53 19.96
C VAL A 20 -7.63 5.31 20.84
N SER A 21 -6.60 4.79 21.52
CA SER A 21 -6.73 3.71 22.52
C SER A 21 -6.73 4.25 23.96
N ASP A 22 -7.27 3.47 24.89
CA ASP A 22 -7.24 3.78 26.34
C ASP A 22 -5.82 4.09 26.85
N HIS A 23 -4.81 3.40 26.31
CA HIS A 23 -3.40 3.61 26.66
C HIS A 23 -2.90 4.99 26.25
N MET A 24 -3.32 5.47 25.08
CA MET A 24 -2.95 6.79 24.57
C MET A 24 -3.58 7.92 25.40
N ILE A 25 -4.84 7.79 25.80
CA ILE A 25 -5.50 8.76 26.69
C ILE A 25 -4.75 8.85 28.03
N ARG A 26 -4.43 7.70 28.63
CA ARG A 26 -3.63 7.64 29.87
C ARG A 26 -2.24 8.25 29.69
N ARG A 27 -1.63 8.09 28.52
CA ARG A 27 -0.34 8.71 28.20
C ARG A 27 -0.46 10.23 28.14
N TRP A 28 -1.46 10.78 27.45
CA TRP A 28 -1.69 12.23 27.39
C TRP A 28 -1.98 12.87 28.74
N LEU A 29 -2.69 12.14 29.61
CA LEU A 29 -2.91 12.56 30.99
C LEU A 29 -1.61 12.61 31.81
N ARG A 30 -0.70 11.67 31.61
CA ARG A 30 0.63 11.69 32.25
C ARG A 30 1.54 12.79 31.70
N GLU A 31 1.46 13.04 30.40
CA GLU A 31 2.23 14.08 29.70
C GLU A 31 1.65 15.50 29.93
N GLY A 32 0.50 15.63 30.61
CA GLY A 32 -0.15 16.92 30.85
C GLY A 32 -0.83 17.53 29.63
N LYS A 33 -0.91 16.81 28.51
CA LYS A 33 -1.61 17.24 27.29
C LYS A 33 -3.13 17.30 27.48
N LEU A 34 -3.66 16.48 28.38
CA LEU A 34 -5.04 16.53 28.84
C LEU A 34 -5.07 16.84 30.33
N LYS A 35 -5.96 17.74 30.75
CA LYS A 35 -6.24 17.98 32.17
C LYS A 35 -7.03 16.81 32.73
N GLY A 36 -6.46 16.17 33.74
CA GLY A 36 -7.13 15.10 34.46
C GLY A 36 -6.73 15.00 35.93
N LYS A 37 -7.60 14.36 36.71
CA LYS A 37 -7.33 14.03 38.11
C LYS A 37 -6.71 12.64 38.19
N ARG A 38 -5.55 12.58 38.86
CA ARG A 38 -4.89 11.33 39.19
C ARG A 38 -5.81 10.53 40.14
N PRO A 39 -6.01 9.23 39.90
CA PRO A 39 -6.78 8.40 40.82
C PRO A 39 -6.14 8.37 42.20
N LYS A 40 -6.97 8.41 43.26
CA LYS A 40 -6.48 8.09 44.61
C LYS A 40 -6.25 6.60 44.76
N ASN A 41 -7.10 5.77 44.14
CA ASN A 41 -7.04 4.32 44.18
C ASN A 41 -7.00 3.68 42.79
N ARG A 42 -6.35 2.51 42.67
CA ARG A 42 -6.22 1.76 41.39
C ARG A 42 -7.58 1.41 40.76
N LYS A 43 -8.63 1.23 41.59
CA LYS A 43 -10.00 0.93 41.15
C LYS A 43 -10.73 2.12 40.53
N GLU A 44 -10.43 3.34 40.97
CA GLU A 44 -11.15 4.54 40.50
C GLU A 44 -10.73 4.90 39.07
N GLY A 45 -9.45 4.73 38.73
CA GLY A 45 -8.91 5.10 37.42
C GLY A 45 -8.84 6.62 37.20
N TRP A 46 -8.24 7.03 36.08
CA TRP A 46 -8.11 8.45 35.76
C TRP A 46 -9.46 9.10 35.46
N ARG A 47 -9.54 10.40 35.73
CA ARG A 47 -10.66 11.26 35.34
C ARG A 47 -10.16 12.38 34.43
N VAL A 48 -10.89 12.67 33.36
CA VAL A 48 -10.59 13.69 32.36
C VAL A 48 -11.56 14.86 32.53
N ASP A 49 -11.07 16.09 32.42
CA ASP A 49 -11.94 17.26 32.38
C ASP A 49 -12.62 17.36 31.01
N GLN A 50 -13.96 17.34 30.99
CA GLN A 50 -14.74 17.33 29.74
C GLN A 50 -14.49 18.56 28.87
N LYS A 51 -14.40 19.76 29.48
CA LYS A 51 -14.19 21.01 28.74
C LYS A 51 -12.85 21.01 28.01
N HIS A 52 -11.81 20.59 28.72
CA HIS A 52 -10.47 20.47 28.16
C HIS A 52 -10.39 19.39 27.07
N LEU A 53 -11.14 18.30 27.21
CA LEU A 53 -11.22 17.25 26.19
C LEU A 53 -11.82 17.77 24.88
N ILE A 54 -12.92 18.52 24.95
CA ILE A 54 -13.56 19.11 23.75
C ILE A 54 -12.61 20.08 23.05
N GLN A 55 -11.92 20.95 23.79
CA GLN A 55 -10.91 21.86 23.24
C GLN A 55 -9.75 21.10 22.57
N PHE A 56 -9.31 20.02 23.20
CA PHE A 56 -8.26 19.16 22.65
C PHE A 56 -8.69 18.50 21.33
N ILE A 57 -9.93 18.00 21.25
CA ILE A 57 -10.50 17.42 20.03
C ILE A 57 -10.52 18.44 18.90
N GLN A 58 -11.01 19.65 19.16
CA GLN A 58 -11.05 20.72 18.17
C GLN A 58 -9.65 21.06 17.66
N SER A 59 -8.69 21.23 18.57
CA SER A 59 -7.29 21.48 18.20
C SER A 59 -6.71 20.34 17.35
N LYS A 60 -7.02 19.08 17.69
CA LYS A 60 -6.53 17.91 16.95
C LYS A 60 -7.09 17.85 15.53
N LYS A 61 -8.39 18.08 15.36
CA LYS A 61 -9.03 18.13 14.04
C LYS A 61 -8.41 19.19 13.13
N SER A 62 -8.14 20.39 13.67
CA SER A 62 -7.48 21.44 12.89
C SER A 62 -6.04 21.08 12.49
N GLN A 63 -5.29 20.43 13.37
CA GLN A 63 -3.93 19.97 13.05
C GLN A 63 -3.91 18.88 11.99
N ASP A 64 -4.80 17.89 12.09
CA ASP A 64 -4.85 16.78 11.15
C ASP A 64 -5.29 17.27 9.77
N SER A 65 -6.22 18.23 9.71
CA SER A 65 -6.61 18.91 8.46
C SER A 65 -5.43 19.66 7.82
N GLN A 66 -4.71 20.50 8.59
CA GLN A 66 -3.56 21.26 8.06
C GLN A 66 -2.42 20.36 7.59
N THR A 67 -2.12 19.29 8.33
CA THR A 67 -1.04 18.34 7.98
C THR A 67 -1.38 17.58 6.70
N SER A 68 -2.65 17.18 6.54
CA SER A 68 -3.12 16.50 5.33
C SER A 68 -3.04 17.42 4.11
N THR A 69 -3.43 18.69 4.24
CA THR A 69 -3.35 19.66 3.14
C THR A 69 -1.90 19.91 2.70
N ILE A 70 -0.96 20.01 3.64
CA ILE A 70 0.47 20.20 3.32
C ILE A 70 1.01 18.99 2.57
N HIS A 71 0.75 17.77 3.06
CA HIS A 71 1.22 16.55 2.38
C HIS A 71 0.61 16.35 1.00
N ILE A 72 -0.66 16.70 0.81
CA ILE A 72 -1.31 16.66 -0.51
C ILE A 72 -0.62 17.64 -1.46
N TYR A 73 -0.31 18.85 -1.00
CA TYR A 73 0.37 19.87 -1.82
C TYR A 73 1.80 19.45 -2.19
N GLU A 74 2.56 18.92 -1.23
CA GLU A 74 3.91 18.39 -1.49
C GLU A 74 3.89 17.23 -2.49
N ALA A 75 2.95 16.29 -2.33
CA ALA A 75 2.79 15.18 -3.26
C ALA A 75 2.41 15.66 -4.67
N TYR A 76 1.52 16.66 -4.76
CA TYR A 76 1.14 17.27 -6.03
C TYR A 76 2.33 17.92 -6.75
N GLU A 77 3.18 18.66 -6.04
CA GLU A 77 4.36 19.30 -6.63
C GLU A 77 5.39 18.28 -7.13
N VAL A 78 5.55 17.14 -6.44
CA VAL A 78 6.41 16.04 -6.91
C VAL A 78 5.85 15.42 -8.19
N LEU A 79 4.56 15.06 -8.20
CA LEU A 79 3.88 14.48 -9.37
C LEU A 79 3.91 15.41 -10.58
N LYS A 80 3.77 16.73 -10.35
CA LYS A 80 3.83 17.74 -11.40
C LYS A 80 5.20 17.77 -12.07
N LYS A 81 6.28 17.72 -11.29
CA LYS A 81 7.66 17.67 -11.81
C LYS A 81 7.91 16.39 -12.61
N GLU A 82 7.45 15.25 -12.10
CA GLU A 82 7.60 13.96 -12.78
C GLU A 82 6.84 13.92 -14.11
N ARG A 83 5.63 14.47 -14.17
CA ARG A 83 4.89 14.65 -15.42
C ARG A 83 5.67 15.52 -16.40
N ASP A 84 6.23 16.64 -15.95
CA ASP A 84 6.95 17.57 -16.83
C ASP A 84 8.23 16.93 -17.39
N THR A 85 8.95 16.14 -16.59
CA THR A 85 10.10 15.37 -17.07
C THR A 85 9.69 14.31 -18.09
N LEU A 86 8.61 13.57 -17.83
CA LEU A 86 8.11 12.55 -18.76
C LEU A 86 7.62 13.14 -20.08
N LEU A 87 7.06 14.35 -20.06
CA LEU A 87 6.68 15.07 -21.28
C LEU A 87 7.90 15.46 -22.10
N ALA A 88 8.95 15.99 -21.46
CA ALA A 88 10.19 16.33 -22.14
C ALA A 88 10.89 15.09 -22.73
N GLU A 89 10.94 13.97 -22.01
CA GLU A 89 11.47 12.70 -22.51
C GLU A 89 10.66 12.18 -23.71
N ASN A 90 9.33 12.25 -23.64
CA ASN A 90 8.47 11.86 -24.76
C ASN A 90 8.70 12.72 -26.01
N GLU A 91 8.91 14.02 -25.85
CA GLU A 91 9.25 14.90 -26.97
C GLU A 91 10.61 14.54 -27.58
N GLN A 92 11.62 14.26 -26.76
CA GLN A 92 12.93 13.81 -27.23
C GLN A 92 12.84 12.49 -28.01
N LEU A 93 12.14 11.49 -27.46
CA LEU A 93 11.94 10.20 -28.12
C LEU A 93 11.18 10.34 -29.44
N LYS A 94 10.17 11.22 -29.50
CA LYS A 94 9.47 11.51 -30.75
C LYS A 94 10.39 12.11 -31.82
N ALA A 95 11.24 13.06 -31.42
CA ALA A 95 12.21 13.66 -32.35
C ALA A 95 13.26 12.64 -32.82
N GLU A 96 13.72 11.75 -31.95
CA GLU A 96 14.65 10.68 -32.30
C GLU A 96 14.01 9.67 -33.27
N LEU A 97 12.77 9.25 -33.00
CA LEU A 97 12.02 8.39 -33.90
C LEU A 97 11.81 9.03 -35.28
N GLU A 98 11.52 10.33 -35.33
CA GLU A 98 11.38 11.06 -36.59
C GLU A 98 12.70 11.12 -37.36
N TYR A 99 13.82 11.38 -36.67
CA TYR A 99 15.15 11.35 -37.24
C TYR A 99 15.49 9.97 -37.84
N LEU A 100 15.32 8.90 -37.06
CA LEU A 100 15.57 7.53 -37.51
C LEU A 100 14.66 7.13 -38.69
N ARG A 101 13.39 7.54 -38.66
CA ARG A 101 12.45 7.29 -39.75
C ARG A 101 12.90 7.97 -41.04
N LYS A 102 13.42 9.20 -40.96
CA LYS A 102 13.96 9.92 -42.11
C LYS A 102 15.24 9.28 -42.63
N GLU A 103 16.15 8.91 -41.75
CA GLU A 103 17.40 8.22 -42.09
C GLU A 103 17.15 6.88 -42.80
N LEU A 104 16.15 6.10 -42.34
CA LEU A 104 15.72 4.85 -42.96
C LEU A 104 15.09 5.06 -44.35
N SER A 105 14.31 6.14 -44.51
CA SER A 105 13.74 6.54 -45.80
C SER A 105 14.84 6.91 -46.80
N ASP A 106 15.84 7.69 -46.38
CA ASP A 106 16.96 8.13 -47.22
C ASP A 106 17.89 6.97 -47.60
N LYS A 107 18.04 5.96 -46.74
CA LYS A 107 18.79 4.73 -47.01
C LYS A 107 18.06 3.73 -47.92
N GLY A 108 16.85 4.06 -48.41
CA GLY A 108 16.13 3.24 -49.39
C GLY A 108 15.65 1.88 -48.87
N ILE A 109 15.58 1.70 -47.54
CA ILE A 109 15.08 0.46 -46.90
C ILE A 109 13.55 0.53 -46.89
N ASN A 110 12.93 0.41 -48.06
CA ASN A 110 11.47 0.31 -48.19
C ASN A 110 11.09 -1.00 -48.88
N LYS A 111 11.29 -2.11 -48.16
CA LYS A 111 10.56 -3.37 -48.34
C LYS A 111 10.37 -4.07 -46.98
N ILE A 112 9.71 -3.40 -46.05
CA ILE A 112 8.88 -4.14 -45.08
C ILE A 112 7.46 -3.87 -45.52
N LYS A 113 6.83 -4.90 -46.06
CA LYS A 113 5.39 -4.89 -46.36
C LYS A 113 4.69 -4.39 -45.11
N LYS A 114 3.90 -3.32 -45.27
CA LYS A 114 2.85 -2.90 -44.35
C LYS A 114 1.97 -4.13 -44.09
N GLN A 115 2.25 -4.86 -43.01
CA GLN A 115 1.21 -5.57 -42.29
C GLN A 115 0.83 -4.58 -41.19
N GLU A 116 0.02 -3.59 -41.57
CA GLU A 116 -0.92 -3.03 -40.59
C GLU A 116 -1.76 -4.23 -40.14
N PRO A 117 -1.79 -4.61 -38.85
CA PRO A 117 -2.88 -5.45 -38.40
C PRO A 117 -4.15 -4.67 -38.72
N GLU A 118 -5.04 -5.25 -39.54
CA GLU A 118 -6.42 -4.79 -39.64
C GLU A 118 -6.96 -4.80 -38.21
N ILE A 119 -6.97 -3.63 -37.58
CA ILE A 119 -7.77 -3.43 -36.38
C ILE A 119 -9.18 -3.48 -36.91
N ASP A 120 -9.84 -4.61 -36.67
CA ASP A 120 -11.26 -4.77 -36.89
C ASP A 120 -11.97 -3.57 -36.24
N ASP A 121 -12.58 -2.70 -37.06
CA ASP A 121 -13.27 -1.48 -36.65
C ASP A 121 -14.36 -1.76 -35.60
N HIS A 122 -14.70 -3.04 -35.38
CA HIS A 122 -15.57 -3.52 -34.32
C HIS A 122 -15.08 -3.22 -32.89
N TYR A 123 -13.79 -2.92 -32.68
CA TYR A 123 -13.24 -2.55 -31.35
C TYR A 123 -13.20 -1.04 -31.07
N LEU A 124 -13.38 -0.18 -32.09
CA LEU A 124 -13.38 1.28 -31.93
C LEU A 124 -14.76 1.84 -31.56
N PHE A 125 -15.83 1.08 -31.80
CA PHE A 125 -17.20 1.52 -31.50
C PHE A 125 -17.55 1.42 -30.00
N ASP A 126 -16.93 0.50 -29.26
CA ASP A 126 -17.27 0.23 -27.85
C ASP A 126 -16.67 1.24 -26.86
N LEU A 127 -15.50 1.81 -27.16
CA LEU A 127 -14.90 2.86 -26.32
C LEU A 127 -15.64 4.20 -26.43
N SER A 128 -16.17 4.53 -27.62
CA SER A 128 -16.99 5.72 -27.83
C SER A 128 -18.30 5.67 -27.03
N LEU A 129 -18.91 4.48 -26.90
CA LEU A 129 -20.14 4.29 -26.15
C LEU A 129 -19.95 4.42 -24.62
N LEU A 130 -18.76 4.10 -24.12
CA LEU A 130 -18.40 4.24 -22.70
C LEU A 130 -18.19 5.71 -22.30
N TYR A 131 -17.68 6.55 -23.20
CA TYR A 131 -17.46 7.98 -22.92
C TYR A 131 -18.71 8.84 -23.16
N ALA A 132 -19.56 8.49 -24.14
CA ALA A 132 -20.79 9.23 -24.45
C ALA A 132 -21.88 9.14 -23.36
N LYS A 133 -21.75 8.25 -22.36
CA LYS A 133 -22.65 8.17 -21.20
C LYS A 133 -22.23 9.03 -20.01
N SER A 134 -21.11 9.76 -20.09
CA SER A 134 -20.57 10.52 -18.95
C SER A 134 -20.82 12.03 -18.97
N GLU A 135 -21.44 12.58 -20.02
CA GLU A 135 -21.55 14.03 -20.21
C GLU A 135 -22.88 14.67 -19.75
N ASP A 136 -23.80 13.94 -19.10
CA ASP A 136 -25.07 14.56 -18.66
C ASP A 136 -25.46 14.26 -17.21
N HIS A 137 -24.50 14.43 -16.30
CA HIS A 137 -24.79 14.54 -14.87
C HIS A 137 -24.40 15.93 -14.39
N GLY A 138 -25.34 16.86 -14.54
CA GLY A 138 -25.38 18.10 -13.81
C GLY A 138 -25.14 17.87 -12.31
N GLY A 139 -24.45 18.82 -11.69
CA GLY A 139 -23.88 18.71 -10.35
C GLY A 139 -24.77 18.01 -9.34
N VAL A 140 -24.35 16.80 -8.97
CA VAL A 140 -24.84 16.09 -7.79
C VAL A 140 -23.93 16.44 -6.62
N PRO A 141 -24.48 16.73 -5.43
CA PRO A 141 -23.68 17.01 -4.24
C PRO A 141 -22.75 15.84 -3.94
N VAL A 142 -21.49 16.13 -3.60
CA VAL A 142 -20.52 15.14 -3.14
C VAL A 142 -21.00 14.61 -1.79
N GLU A 143 -21.83 13.56 -1.82
CA GLU A 143 -21.96 12.65 -0.70
C GLU A 143 -20.64 11.90 -0.56
N ILE A 144 -20.01 12.09 0.60
CA ILE A 144 -18.85 11.33 1.03
C ILE A 144 -19.31 9.86 1.08
N MET A 145 -18.98 9.09 0.05
CA MET A 145 -19.15 7.64 0.05
C MET A 145 -18.40 7.12 1.27
N GLN A 146 -19.17 6.71 2.27
CA GLN A 146 -18.68 5.80 3.28
C GLN A 146 -18.34 4.54 2.50
N ASP A 147 -17.04 4.25 2.43
CA ASP A 147 -16.48 3.03 1.89
C ASP A 147 -16.96 1.89 2.82
N GLU A 148 -18.22 1.51 2.65
CA GLU A 148 -18.77 0.24 3.09
C GLU A 148 -17.99 -0.78 2.29
N GLY A 149 -16.87 -1.23 2.87
CA GLY A 149 -16.04 -2.27 2.29
C GLY A 149 -16.94 -3.45 2.05
N ASP A 150 -17.26 -3.69 0.78
CA ASP A 150 -17.90 -4.89 0.31
C ASP A 150 -17.16 -6.06 0.96
N GLU A 151 -17.80 -6.67 1.96
CA GLU A 151 -17.39 -7.95 2.48
C GLU A 151 -17.58 -8.91 1.31
N GLU A 152 -16.56 -9.03 0.45
CA GLU A 152 -16.54 -10.01 -0.64
C GLU A 152 -16.92 -11.34 0.00
N GLU A 153 -18.14 -11.81 -0.34
CA GLU A 153 -18.71 -13.05 0.14
C GLU A 153 -17.88 -14.18 -0.50
N PHE A 154 -16.79 -14.53 0.16
CA PHE A 154 -15.90 -15.58 -0.28
C PHE A 154 -16.58 -16.93 -0.08
N ASP A 155 -16.97 -17.57 -1.18
CA ASP A 155 -17.44 -18.95 -1.24
C ASP A 155 -16.58 -19.86 -0.34
N GLU A 156 -17.25 -20.73 0.43
CA GLU A 156 -16.59 -21.70 1.30
C GLU A 156 -15.67 -22.60 0.48
N ALA A 157 -14.37 -22.37 0.58
CA ALA A 157 -13.38 -23.20 -0.08
C ALA A 157 -13.43 -24.62 0.53
N PRO A 158 -13.35 -25.68 -0.30
CA PRO A 158 -13.33 -27.05 0.19
C PRO A 158 -12.19 -27.27 1.18
N LEU A 159 -12.35 -28.21 2.13
CA LEU A 159 -11.32 -28.61 3.09
C LEU A 159 -10.14 -29.27 2.36
N VAL A 160 -9.22 -28.47 1.84
CA VAL A 160 -8.03 -28.94 1.12
C VAL A 160 -6.94 -29.35 2.12
N GLU A 161 -6.37 -30.55 1.94
CA GLU A 161 -5.18 -30.99 2.67
C GLU A 161 -4.07 -29.93 2.58
N LYS A 162 -3.41 -29.64 3.71
CA LYS A 162 -2.36 -28.61 3.80
C LYS A 162 -1.31 -28.79 2.69
N GLU A 163 -1.24 -27.83 1.78
CA GLU A 163 -0.30 -27.89 0.65
C GLU A 163 1.14 -27.77 1.19
N LYS A 164 1.88 -28.89 1.18
CA LYS A 164 3.27 -28.89 1.63
C LYS A 164 4.17 -28.38 0.50
N ILE A 165 4.67 -27.16 0.67
CA ILE A 165 5.65 -26.57 -0.27
C ILE A 165 7.06 -26.86 0.22
N SER A 166 7.87 -27.53 -0.62
CA SER A 166 9.27 -27.80 -0.34
C SER A 166 10.16 -26.57 -0.58
N ARG A 167 11.30 -26.52 0.11
CA ARG A 167 12.31 -25.48 -0.05
C ARG A 167 12.80 -25.32 -1.50
N GLU A 168 12.96 -26.43 -2.22
CA GLU A 168 13.34 -26.45 -3.63
C GLU A 168 12.29 -25.78 -4.53
N LYS A 169 11.01 -26.01 -4.25
CA LYS A 169 9.90 -25.41 -5.01
C LYS A 169 9.91 -23.89 -4.84
N VAL A 170 10.09 -23.40 -3.60
CA VAL A 170 10.22 -21.95 -3.33
C VAL A 170 11.44 -21.35 -4.05
N MET A 171 12.56 -22.06 -4.05
CA MET A 171 13.78 -21.61 -4.74
C MET A 171 13.59 -21.51 -6.26
N LYS A 172 12.85 -22.43 -6.88
CA LYS A 172 12.50 -22.36 -8.31
C LYS A 172 11.65 -21.13 -8.62
N ILE A 173 10.61 -20.89 -7.82
CA ILE A 173 9.73 -19.70 -7.97
C ILE A 173 10.56 -18.43 -7.82
N TRP A 174 11.44 -18.38 -6.82
CA TRP A 174 12.36 -17.27 -6.60
C TRP A 174 13.21 -16.97 -7.83
N GLN A 175 13.86 -17.98 -8.42
CA GLN A 175 14.68 -17.83 -9.62
C GLN A 175 13.87 -17.36 -10.83
N GLU A 176 12.64 -17.86 -11.01
CA GLU A 176 11.78 -17.44 -12.11
C GLU A 176 11.34 -15.98 -11.97
N GLN A 177 10.97 -15.56 -10.76
CA GLN A 177 10.54 -14.18 -10.49
C GLN A 177 11.69 -13.19 -10.67
N ILE A 178 12.90 -13.52 -10.21
CA ILE A 178 14.07 -12.64 -10.38
C ILE A 178 14.46 -12.47 -11.84
N LYS A 179 14.32 -13.50 -12.70
CA LYS A 179 14.63 -13.33 -14.14
C LYS A 179 13.84 -12.19 -14.79
N ARG A 180 12.67 -11.86 -14.23
CA ARG A 180 11.81 -10.78 -14.71
C ARG A 180 12.17 -9.42 -14.10
N LEU A 181 12.99 -9.40 -13.04
CA LEU A 181 13.31 -8.21 -12.24
C LEU A 181 14.80 -7.89 -12.35
N ASN A 182 15.12 -6.71 -12.86
CA ASN A 182 16.50 -6.24 -12.95
C ASN A 182 16.87 -5.40 -11.71
N ASP A 183 17.01 -6.06 -10.56
CA ASP A 183 17.37 -5.43 -9.29
C ASP A 183 18.81 -5.74 -8.87
N ARG A 184 19.34 -4.99 -7.90
CA ARG A 184 20.71 -5.16 -7.39
C ARG A 184 20.87 -6.47 -6.63
N GLU A 185 22.02 -7.12 -6.80
CA GLU A 185 22.31 -8.42 -6.16
C GLU A 185 22.19 -8.38 -4.63
N GLU A 186 22.64 -7.30 -3.99
CA GLU A 186 22.57 -7.12 -2.54
C GLU A 186 21.12 -7.07 -2.02
N VAL A 187 20.25 -6.39 -2.78
CA VAL A 187 18.82 -6.26 -2.48
C VAL A 187 18.14 -7.62 -2.64
N LEU A 188 18.43 -8.32 -3.74
CA LEU A 188 17.92 -9.66 -4.00
C LEU A 188 18.35 -10.64 -2.91
N LYS A 189 19.63 -10.62 -2.50
CA LYS A 189 20.14 -11.45 -1.42
C LYS A 189 19.38 -11.23 -0.12
N ARG A 190 19.17 -9.97 0.28
CA ARG A 190 18.46 -9.63 1.52
C ARG A 190 16.98 -10.01 1.47
N ALA A 191 16.31 -9.74 0.37
CA ALA A 191 14.92 -10.14 0.18
C ALA A 191 14.75 -11.68 0.22
N LYS A 192 15.72 -12.41 -0.35
CA LYS A 192 15.78 -13.88 -0.28
C LYS A 192 15.94 -14.36 1.15
N GLU A 193 16.89 -13.80 1.88
CA GLU A 193 17.14 -14.17 3.28
C GLU A 193 15.87 -14.01 4.11
N VAL A 194 15.20 -12.85 4.04
CA VAL A 194 13.92 -12.61 4.73
C VAL A 194 12.87 -13.65 4.34
N LEU A 195 12.65 -13.88 3.04
CA LEU A 195 11.69 -14.87 2.56
C LEU A 195 11.94 -16.25 3.17
N PHE A 196 13.19 -16.73 3.11
CA PHE A 196 13.53 -18.08 3.55
C PHE A 196 13.54 -18.21 5.07
N THR A 197 14.04 -17.22 5.81
CA THR A 197 14.03 -17.26 7.29
C THR A 197 12.62 -17.21 7.87
N THR A 198 11.68 -16.56 7.17
CA THR A 198 10.28 -16.49 7.63
C THR A 198 9.50 -17.75 7.27
N LEU A 199 9.72 -18.32 6.08
CA LEU A 199 8.98 -19.51 5.64
C LEU A 199 9.54 -20.82 6.22
N PHE A 200 10.85 -20.90 6.47
CA PHE A 200 11.52 -22.11 6.92
C PHE A 200 12.20 -21.85 8.26
N LYS A 201 11.84 -22.63 9.28
CA LYS A 201 12.63 -22.71 10.51
C LYS A 201 13.86 -23.58 10.26
N GLU A 202 14.89 -23.39 11.06
CA GLU A 202 16.30 -23.76 10.82
C GLU A 202 16.55 -25.04 9.99
N ASP A 203 15.81 -26.13 10.22
CA ASP A 203 15.95 -27.41 9.51
C ASP A 203 14.68 -27.95 8.83
N ASP A 204 13.63 -27.13 8.68
CA ASP A 204 12.37 -27.60 8.10
C ASP A 204 12.50 -27.81 6.58
N ARG A 205 12.15 -29.03 6.12
CA ARG A 205 12.10 -29.36 4.69
C ARG A 205 10.97 -28.64 3.95
N TYR A 206 9.94 -28.22 4.69
CA TYR A 206 8.70 -27.65 4.18
C TYR A 206 8.44 -26.28 4.78
N ALA A 207 7.77 -25.41 4.02
CA ALA A 207 7.41 -24.08 4.49
C ALA A 207 6.33 -24.17 5.59
N THR A 208 6.50 -23.37 6.64
CA THR A 208 5.49 -23.18 7.70
C THR A 208 4.68 -21.93 7.36
N ILE A 209 3.49 -22.12 6.79
CA ILE A 209 2.56 -21.03 6.45
C ILE A 209 1.28 -21.23 7.24
N GLU A 210 0.83 -20.19 7.95
CA GLU A 210 -0.42 -20.22 8.69
C GLU A 210 -1.62 -20.23 7.73
N GLN A 211 -2.64 -21.01 8.10
CA GLN A 211 -3.87 -21.17 7.34
C GLN A 211 -5.06 -20.85 8.24
N THR A 212 -6.05 -20.15 7.70
CA THR A 212 -7.32 -19.88 8.40
C THR A 212 -8.19 -21.12 8.46
N GLU A 213 -9.22 -21.11 9.31
CA GLU A 213 -10.24 -22.18 9.39
C GLU A 213 -10.95 -22.40 8.05
N LYS A 214 -11.09 -21.34 7.25
CA LYS A 214 -11.66 -21.34 5.89
C LYS A 214 -10.67 -21.84 4.81
N GLY A 215 -9.47 -22.28 5.19
CA GLY A 215 -8.49 -22.83 4.25
C GLY A 215 -7.61 -21.81 3.53
N TYR A 216 -7.70 -20.52 3.83
CA TYR A 216 -6.87 -19.50 3.20
C TYR A 216 -5.49 -19.37 3.86
N TYR A 217 -4.46 -19.14 3.06
CA TYR A 217 -3.10 -18.90 3.54
C TYR A 217 -2.89 -17.45 3.93
N ILE A 218 -2.28 -17.22 5.10
CA ILE A 218 -1.98 -15.89 5.63
C ILE A 218 -0.56 -15.51 5.23
N CYS A 219 -0.39 -14.35 4.57
CA CYS A 219 0.93 -13.88 4.17
C CYS A 219 1.69 -13.24 5.35
N PRO A 220 2.85 -13.80 5.76
CA PRO A 220 3.61 -13.27 6.90
C PRO A 220 4.38 -11.98 6.58
N PHE A 221 4.40 -11.56 5.30
CA PHE A 221 5.18 -10.41 4.82
C PHE A 221 4.35 -9.13 4.64
N ARG A 222 3.03 -9.19 4.87
CA ARG A 222 2.12 -8.04 4.70
C ARG A 222 1.52 -7.61 6.04
N SER A 223 1.02 -6.37 6.06
CA SER A 223 0.41 -5.70 7.21
C SER A 223 -0.65 -6.58 7.91
N PRO A 224 -0.87 -6.43 9.23
CA PRO A 224 -1.79 -7.29 10.03
C PRO A 224 -3.23 -7.36 9.54
N ARG A 225 -3.66 -6.44 8.67
CA ARG A 225 -4.96 -6.52 7.99
C ARG A 225 -5.04 -7.61 6.91
N GLY A 226 -3.98 -8.40 6.74
CA GLY A 226 -3.97 -9.74 6.15
C GLY A 226 -4.51 -9.81 4.73
N LYS A 227 -3.63 -9.91 3.73
CA LYS A 227 -4.05 -10.48 2.44
C LYS A 227 -4.09 -12.01 2.59
N TYR A 228 -5.26 -12.58 2.33
CA TYR A 228 -5.49 -14.01 2.28
C TYR A 228 -5.23 -14.52 0.86
N TYR A 229 -4.76 -15.77 0.75
CA TYR A 229 -4.45 -16.39 -0.53
C TYR A 229 -5.06 -17.78 -0.61
N GLY A 230 -5.66 -18.12 -1.75
CA GLY A 230 -6.23 -19.46 -1.98
C GLY A 230 -5.17 -20.56 -2.13
N SER A 231 -3.91 -20.23 -2.43
CA SER A 231 -2.81 -21.19 -2.50
C SER A 231 -1.51 -20.64 -1.94
N ALA A 232 -0.70 -21.54 -1.37
CA ALA A 232 0.60 -21.17 -0.82
C ALA A 232 1.57 -20.72 -1.94
N LEU A 233 1.43 -21.24 -3.17
CA LEU A 233 2.20 -20.78 -4.32
C LEU A 233 1.89 -19.32 -4.67
N LYS A 234 0.60 -18.96 -4.74
CA LYS A 234 0.20 -17.60 -5.10
C LYS A 234 0.65 -16.59 -4.06
N LEU A 235 0.61 -16.98 -2.79
CA LEU A 235 1.16 -16.20 -1.69
C LEU A 235 2.65 -15.91 -1.92
N ILE A 236 3.46 -16.93 -2.21
CA ILE A 236 4.91 -16.79 -2.42
C ILE A 236 5.20 -15.92 -3.65
N GLU A 237 4.54 -16.17 -4.78
CA GLU A 237 4.67 -15.34 -5.99
C GLU A 237 4.38 -13.86 -5.71
N THR A 238 3.33 -13.59 -4.92
CA THR A 238 2.92 -12.21 -4.60
C THR A 238 3.82 -11.58 -3.54
N ALA A 239 4.45 -12.38 -2.68
CA ALA A 239 5.34 -11.91 -1.62
C ALA A 239 6.70 -11.47 -2.15
N ILE A 240 7.25 -12.14 -3.17
CA ILE A 240 8.60 -11.88 -3.69
C ILE A 240 8.79 -10.41 -4.13
N PRO A 241 7.94 -9.82 -5.01
CA PRO A 241 8.10 -8.42 -5.41
C PRO A 241 7.97 -7.44 -4.25
N VAL A 242 7.12 -7.76 -3.26
CA VAL A 242 6.93 -6.93 -2.06
C VAL A 242 8.19 -6.90 -1.21
N LEU A 243 8.82 -8.07 -1.02
CA LEU A 243 10.06 -8.19 -0.27
C LEU A 243 11.23 -7.48 -0.95
N ILE A 244 11.32 -7.57 -2.28
CA ILE A 244 12.33 -6.84 -3.06
C ILE A 244 12.13 -5.33 -2.90
N LYS A 245 10.90 -4.83 -3.03
CA LYS A 245 10.58 -3.41 -2.80
C LYS A 245 10.96 -2.96 -1.38
N TYR A 246 10.66 -3.79 -0.37
CA TYR A 246 11.02 -3.49 1.01
C TYR A 246 12.54 -3.47 1.22
N ALA A 247 13.27 -4.44 0.67
CA ALA A 247 14.73 -4.50 0.72
C ALA A 247 15.37 -3.28 0.04
N ASN A 248 14.83 -2.83 -1.10
CA ASN A 248 15.27 -1.60 -1.78
C ASN A 248 15.13 -0.36 -0.87
N ILE A 249 13.99 -0.21 -0.19
CA ILE A 249 13.77 0.91 0.75
C ILE A 249 14.77 0.86 1.92
N GLN A 250 15.00 -0.32 2.49
CA GLN A 250 15.96 -0.48 3.58
C GLN A 250 17.39 -0.16 3.14
N TYR A 251 17.77 -0.64 1.96
CA TYR A 251 19.08 -0.36 1.37
C TYR A 251 19.30 1.14 1.16
N GLY A 252 18.31 1.85 0.59
CA GLY A 252 18.38 3.30 0.41
C GLY A 252 18.60 4.04 1.73
N ARG A 253 17.86 3.66 2.78
CA ARG A 253 18.00 4.23 4.13
C ARG A 253 19.37 3.95 4.75
N GLU A 254 19.93 2.78 4.54
CA GLU A 254 21.27 2.43 5.04
C GLU A 254 22.36 3.23 4.33
N LEU A 255 22.23 3.42 3.01
CA LEU A 255 23.15 4.22 2.21
C LEU A 255 23.09 5.70 2.59
N GLU A 256 21.90 6.22 2.91
CA GLU A 256 21.73 7.56 3.48
C GLU A 256 22.37 7.69 4.86
N ARG A 257 22.21 6.70 5.74
CA ARG A 257 22.86 6.70 7.07
C ARG A 257 24.38 6.72 6.96
N GLN A 258 24.94 5.90 6.06
CA GLN A 258 26.39 5.89 5.80
C GLN A 258 26.89 7.25 5.28
N LYS A 259 26.14 7.91 4.37
CA LYS A 259 26.48 9.26 3.90
C LYS A 259 26.49 10.31 5.01
N LEU A 260 25.60 10.15 6.00
CA LEU A 260 25.48 11.06 7.14
C LEU A 260 26.43 10.70 8.31
N GLY A 261 27.19 9.60 8.20
CA GLY A 261 28.15 9.17 9.22
C GLY A 261 27.53 8.51 10.45
N TYR A 262 26.33 7.94 10.33
CA TYR A 262 25.71 7.09 11.36
C TYR A 262 26.18 5.63 11.29
#